data_AF-A0A2X1P4L6-F1
#
_entry.id   AF-A0A2X1P4L6-F1
#
_cell.length_a   1.000
_cell.length_b   1.000
_cell.length_c   1.000
_cell.angle_alpha   90.00
_cell.angle_beta   90.00
_cell.angle_gamma   90.00
#
_symmetry.space_group_name_H-M   'P 1'
#
loop_
_entity.id
_entity.type
_entity.pdbx_description
1 polymer ?
#
loop_
_entity_poly.entity_id
_entity_poly.type
_entity_poly.pdbx_seq_one_letter_code
_entity_poly.pdbx_strand_id
1 'polypeptide(L)' 'MTRADHQSGTERLAEVVEKCAFSDDTVIVNVQGDEPMIPATIIRQVADNLAQRQVGMATLAVPIHNAEKRLTRMR' A
#
# COMPACT_ATOMS: atom_id res chain seq x y z
N MET A 1 -16.24 6.45 5.26
CA MET A 1 -15.72 6.16 3.91
C MET A 1 -15.17 7.44 3.30
N THR A 2 -14.19 7.33 2.40
CA THR A 2 -13.60 8.48 1.69
C THR A 2 -14.56 9.04 0.64
N ARG A 3 -14.31 10.25 0.12
CA ARG A 3 -15.09 10.79 -1.00
C ARG A 3 -15.02 9.90 -2.25
N ALA A 4 -16.05 9.97 -3.08
CA ALA A 4 -16.24 9.12 -4.25
C ALA A 4 -15.61 9.66 -5.54
N ASP A 5 -15.20 10.94 -5.55
CA ASP A 5 -14.62 11.65 -6.68
C ASP A 5 -13.08 11.52 -6.79
N HIS A 6 -12.45 10.84 -5.83
CA HIS A 6 -11.02 10.49 -5.88
C HIS A 6 -10.69 9.61 -7.09
N GLN A 7 -9.69 10.03 -7.86
CA GLN A 7 -9.24 9.37 -9.09
C GLN A 7 -8.25 8.24 -8.83
N SER A 8 -7.70 8.13 -7.61
CA SER A 8 -6.70 7.14 -7.26
C SER A 8 -6.81 6.64 -5.82
N GLY A 9 -6.16 5.50 -5.53
CA GLY A 9 -6.03 4.99 -4.16
C GLY A 9 -5.22 5.91 -3.25
N THR A 10 -4.24 6.62 -3.80
CA THR A 10 -3.38 7.55 -3.05
C THR A 10 -4.15 8.78 -2.57
N GLU A 11 -5.04 9.35 -3.39
CA GLU A 11 -5.88 10.47 -2.98
C GLU A 11 -6.87 10.08 -1.86
N ARG A 12 -7.42 8.86 -1.94
CA ARG A 12 -8.21 8.30 -0.83
C ARG A 12 -7.40 8.19 0.45
N LEU A 13 -6.13 7.77 0.37
CA LEU A 13 -5.24 7.71 1.52
C LEU A 13 -4.99 9.10 2.12
N ALA A 14 -4.73 10.12 1.30
CA ALA A 14 -4.51 11.49 1.77
C ALA A 14 -5.70 12.00 2.59
N GLU A 15 -6.93 11.77 2.12
CA GLU A 15 -8.14 12.13 2.88
C GLU A 15 -8.22 11.38 4.22
N VAL A 16 -7.84 10.11 4.27
CA VAL A 16 -7.82 9.34 5.54
C VAL A 16 -6.79 9.91 6.50
N VAL A 17 -5.60 10.25 6.02
CA VAL A 17 -4.54 10.86 6.83
C VAL A 17 -5.01 12.18 7.45
N GLU A 18 -5.62 13.04 6.66
CA GLU A 18 -6.20 14.31 7.12
C GLU A 18 -7.31 14.09 8.16
N LYS A 19 -8.24 13.17 7.90
CA LYS A 19 -9.38 12.88 8.80
C LYS A 19 -8.94 12.26 10.13
N CYS A 20 -7.91 11.44 10.11
CA CYS A 20 -7.39 10.77 11.31
C CYS A 20 -6.35 11.62 12.05
N ALA A 21 -5.91 12.75 11.47
CA ALA A 21 -4.89 13.64 12.02
C ALA A 21 -3.62 12.90 12.47
N PHE A 22 -3.14 11.97 11.62
CA PHE A 22 -1.88 11.29 11.86
C PHE A 22 -0.71 12.27 11.81
N SER A 23 0.32 12.01 12.60
CA SER A 23 1.57 12.77 12.53
C SER A 23 2.33 12.49 11.24
N ASP A 24 3.14 13.45 10.80
CA ASP A 24 3.93 13.35 9.55
C ASP A 24 4.92 12.16 9.54
N ASP A 25 5.28 11.63 10.70
CA ASP A 25 6.15 10.45 10.88
C ASP A 25 5.38 9.12 10.94
N THR A 26 4.04 9.15 10.83
CA THR A 26 3.22 7.92 10.84
C THR A 26 3.42 7.13 9.54
N VAL A 27 3.87 5.89 9.66
CA VAL A 27 3.98 4.95 8.54
C VAL A 27 2.61 4.39 8.18
N ILE A 28 2.14 4.68 6.96
CA ILE A 28 0.90 4.14 6.41
C ILE A 28 1.21 3.09 5.34
N VAL A 29 0.68 1.87 5.53
CA VAL A 29 0.78 0.80 4.52
C VAL A 29 -0.56 0.66 3.81
N ASN A 30 -0.58 0.98 2.51
CA ASN A 30 -1.76 0.81 1.67
C ASN A 30 -1.90 -0.65 1.22
N VAL A 31 -2.89 -1.37 1.75
CA VAL A 31 -3.23 -2.72 1.33
C VAL A 31 -4.48 -2.67 0.45
N GLN A 32 -4.34 -3.07 -0.82
CA GLN A 32 -5.46 -3.04 -1.75
C GLN A 32 -6.46 -4.18 -1.46
N GLY A 33 -7.76 -3.90 -1.68
CA GLY A 33 -8.84 -4.84 -1.35
C GLY A 33 -8.93 -6.08 -2.27
N ASP A 34 -8.20 -6.07 -3.38
CA ASP A 34 -8.06 -7.16 -4.35
C ASP A 34 -6.91 -8.14 -4.00
N GLU A 35 -6.22 -7.94 -2.87
CA GLU A 35 -5.14 -8.82 -2.37
C GLU A 35 -5.56 -9.61 -1.11
N PRO A 36 -6.60 -10.47 -1.15
CA PRO A 36 -7.14 -11.14 0.03
C PRO A 36 -6.19 -12.17 0.66
N MET A 37 -5.15 -12.61 -0.08
CA MET A 37 -4.17 -13.59 0.39
C MET A 37 -2.81 -12.97 0.73
N ILE A 38 -2.72 -11.64 0.86
CA ILE A 38 -1.45 -11.00 1.20
C ILE A 38 -0.98 -11.47 2.58
N PRO A 39 0.23 -12.06 2.71
CA PRO A 39 0.73 -12.49 4.01
C PRO A 39 1.01 -11.27 4.90
N ALA A 40 0.62 -11.34 6.17
CA ALA A 40 0.90 -10.27 7.14
C ALA A 40 2.40 -9.97 7.30
N THR A 41 3.27 -10.94 7.00
CA THR A 41 4.73 -10.76 6.96
C THR A 41 5.16 -9.76 5.90
N ILE A 42 4.50 -9.72 4.74
CA ILE A 42 4.80 -8.77 3.66
C ILE A 42 4.43 -7.35 4.07
N ILE A 43 3.27 -7.18 4.73
CA ILE A 43 2.83 -5.87 5.24
C ILE A 43 3.86 -5.30 6.22
N ARG A 44 4.32 -6.12 7.19
CA ARG A 44 5.36 -5.71 8.15
C ARG A 44 6.68 -5.39 7.46
N GLN A 45 7.11 -6.22 6.52
CA GLN A 45 8.36 -6.00 5.80
C GLN A 45 8.36 -4.66 5.04
N VAL A 46 7.24 -4.26 4.44
CA VAL A 46 7.13 -2.96 3.75
C VAL A 46 7.24 -1.80 4.74
N ALA A 47 6.57 -1.89 5.90
CA ALA A 47 6.68 -0.89 6.95
C ALA A 47 8.13 -0.76 7.47
N ASP A 48 8.78 -1.89 7.76
CA ASP A 48 10.16 -1.93 8.26
C ASP A 48 11.14 -1.34 7.23
N ASN A 49 10.96 -1.67 5.94
CA ASN A 49 11.78 -1.14 4.85
C ASN A 49 11.70 0.39 4.74
N LEU A 50 10.52 0.97 4.96
CA LEU A 50 10.32 2.42 4.96
C LEU A 50 10.97 3.05 6.20
N ALA A 51 10.72 2.51 7.38
CA ALA A 51 11.25 3.04 8.64
C ALA A 51 12.79 3.02 8.71
N GLN A 52 13.42 2.05 8.05
CA GLN A 52 14.88 1.89 8.05
C GLN A 52 15.62 2.74 6.99
N ARG A 53 14.90 3.47 6.13
CA ARG A 53 15.47 4.23 5.01
C ARG A 53 14.98 5.67 5.03
N GLN A 54 15.85 6.64 4.71
CA GLN A 54 15.44 8.04 4.52
C GLN A 54 14.80 8.22 3.12
N VAL A 55 13.67 7.56 2.87
CA VAL A 55 12.92 7.64 1.62
C VAL A 55 11.44 7.92 1.91
N GLY A 56 10.77 8.71 1.06
CA GLY A 56 9.36 9.07 1.27
C GLY A 56 8.35 7.98 0.89
N MET A 57 8.79 6.90 0.25
CA MET A 57 7.93 5.78 -0.17
C MET A 57 8.75 4.50 -0.35
N ALA A 58 8.20 3.37 0.08
CA ALA A 58 8.74 2.04 -0.18
C ALA A 58 7.65 1.17 -0.82
N THR A 59 8.04 0.30 -1.75
CA THR A 59 7.15 -0.68 -2.39
C THR A 59 7.83 -2.04 -2.46
N LEU A 60 7.07 -3.10 -2.71
CA LEU A 60 7.57 -4.47 -2.79
C LEU A 60 7.02 -5.15 -4.04
N ALA A 61 7.90 -5.86 -4.75
CA ALA A 61 7.55 -6.68 -5.89
C ALA A 61 7.95 -8.14 -5.62
N VAL A 62 7.17 -9.08 -6.14
CA VAL A 62 7.49 -10.52 -6.09
C VAL A 62 7.90 -11.02 -7.47
N PRO A 63 8.88 -11.94 -7.56
CA PRO A 63 9.25 -12.52 -8.85
C PRO A 63 8.07 -13.27 -9.49
N ILE A 64 7.89 -13.09 -10.80
CA ILE A 64 6.90 -13.85 -11.58
C ILE A 64 7.58 -15.12 -12.11
N HIS A 65 7.20 -16.28 -11.58
CA HIS A 65 7.70 -17.58 -12.03
C HIS A 65 6.73 -18.32 -12.97
N ASN A 66 5.50 -17.84 -13.14
CA ASN A 66 4.50 -18.38 -14.05
C ASN A 66 3.65 -17.23 -14.62
N ALA A 67 3.49 -17.21 -15.95
CA ALA A 67 2.74 -16.20 -16.69
C ALA A 67 1.26 -16.09 -16.24
N GLU A 68 0.62 -17.16 -15.77
CA GLU A 68 -0.78 -17.10 -15.34
C GLU A 68 -1.01 -16.22 -14.11
N LYS A 69 -0.04 -16.16 -13.18
CA LYS A 69 -0.10 -15.28 -12.00
C LYS A 69 0.00 -13.79 -12.35
N ARG A 70 0.45 -13.44 -13.57
CA ARG A 70 0.57 -12.05 -14.03
C ARG A 70 -0.80 -11.45 -14.37
N LEU A 71 -1.74 -12.24 -14.91
CA LEU A 71 -3.03 -11.73 -15.37
C LEU A 71 -3.99 -11.34 -14.23
N THR A 72 -3.81 -11.91 -13.04
CA THR A 72 -4.67 -11.63 -11.88
C THR A 72 -4.31 -10.34 -11.15
N ARG A 73 -3.09 -9.81 -11.33
CA ARG A 73 -2.54 -8.64 -10.60
C ARG A 73 -2.48 -7.34 -11.40
N MET A 74 -2.90 -7.35 -12.67
CA MET A 74 -2.87 -6.17 -13.57
C MET A 74 -4.27 -5.68 -13.97
N ARG A 75 -5.34 -6.07 -13.25
CA ARG A 75 -6.72 -5.65 -13.50
C ARG A 75 -7.22 -4.70 -12.44
#